data_AF-A0A1V5NNP3-F1
#
_entry.id   AF-A0A1V5NNP3-F1
#
_cell.length_a   1.000
_cell.length_b   1.000
_cell.length_c   1.000
_cell.angle_alpha   90.00
_cell.angle_beta   90.00
_cell.angle_gamma   90.00
#
_symmetry.space_group_name_H-M   'P 1'
#
loop_
_entity.id
_entity.type
_entity.pdbx_description
1 polymer ?
#
loop_
_entity_poly.entity_id
_entity_poly.type
_entity_poly.pdbx_seq_one_letter_code
_entity_poly.pdbx_strand_id
1 'polypeptide(L)'
;MADKNQEGLSLIEVIVAILLAAVAVIPLLQLLAAAGVLTAAARREVTALNFAQELMEELKSVTSGQIGAARTCTETGDNKMRLACDAGDIKINDLILITAGRGEGQVRKITGYNASGQIVTVGPAWDTDRAPDNSSHYLICGNGQVLTGAVQGSSAGTVGLACNENSKNDFYRDYFIMIAGGKGAGQVRRITAYNGGTKTATLGENWSNQPDATSFYRLYRYQYKIEVLAATINLKTIKVTTYYPAGDLVKELSLTTEKHKR
;
A
#
# COMPACT_ATOMS: atom_id res chain seq x y z
N MET A 1 20.27 -64.85 44.65
CA MET A 1 20.85 -63.50 44.78
C MET A 1 21.34 -63.14 43.38
N ALA A 2 20.50 -62.42 42.62
CA ALA A 2 20.76 -62.14 41.21
C ALA A 2 21.67 -60.92 41.12
N ASP A 3 22.92 -61.15 40.70
CA ASP A 3 23.91 -60.11 40.49
C ASP A 3 23.51 -59.29 39.24
N LYS A 4 23.18 -58.02 39.44
CA LYS A 4 22.83 -57.11 38.36
C LYS A 4 24.14 -56.51 37.83
N ASN A 5 24.69 -57.11 36.76
CA ASN A 5 25.70 -56.44 35.94
C ASN A 5 25.09 -55.18 35.33
N GLN A 6 25.29 -54.04 35.99
CA GLN A 6 25.16 -52.73 35.36
C GLN A 6 26.51 -52.39 34.72
N GLU A 7 26.74 -52.89 33.51
CA GLU A 7 27.84 -52.39 32.69
C GLU A 7 27.50 -50.96 32.30
N GLY A 8 28.15 -50.00 32.96
CA GLY A 8 28.08 -48.59 32.58
C GLY A 8 28.73 -48.39 31.21
N LEU A 9 28.10 -47.57 30.37
CA LEU A 9 28.64 -47.21 29.05
C LEU A 9 30.09 -46.74 29.14
N SER A 10 30.94 -47.27 28.26
CA SER A 10 32.33 -46.81 28.13
C SER A 10 32.35 -45.33 27.76
N LEU A 11 33.31 -44.58 28.29
CA LEU A 11 33.50 -43.16 27.95
C LEU A 11 33.63 -42.94 26.42
N ILE A 12 34.24 -43.91 25.72
CA ILE A 12 34.36 -43.92 24.26
C ILE A 12 32.99 -44.09 23.58
N GLU A 13 32.13 -44.95 24.09
CA GLU A 13 30.79 -45.18 23.53
C GLU A 13 29.90 -43.95 23.72
N VAL A 14 29.99 -43.29 24.88
CA VAL A 14 29.27 -42.04 25.14
C VAL A 14 29.72 -40.93 24.19
N ILE A 15 31.04 -40.78 23.97
CA ILE A 15 31.59 -39.78 23.05
C ILE A 15 31.14 -40.07 21.61
N VAL A 16 31.22 -41.32 21.16
CA VAL A 16 30.80 -41.71 19.80
C VAL A 16 29.30 -41.51 19.61
N ALA A 17 28.47 -41.84 20.59
CA ALA A 17 27.02 -41.62 20.53
C ALA A 17 26.66 -40.13 20.43
N ILE A 18 27.35 -39.26 21.18
CA ILE A 18 27.17 -37.81 21.11
C ILE A 18 27.60 -37.26 19.74
N LEU A 19 28.72 -37.74 19.21
CA LEU A 19 29.20 -37.32 17.88
C LEU A 19 28.24 -37.73 16.76
N LEU A 20 27.75 -38.98 16.78
CA LEU A 20 26.75 -39.45 15.83
C LEU A 20 25.43 -38.68 15.95
N ALA A 21 24.99 -38.40 17.18
CA ALA A 21 23.83 -37.56 17.43
C ALA A 21 24.04 -36.14 16.89
N ALA A 22 25.21 -35.52 17.10
CA ALA A 22 25.50 -34.19 16.59
C ALA A 22 25.49 -34.14 15.05
N VAL A 23 26.04 -35.15 14.38
CA VAL A 23 26.02 -35.28 12.90
C VAL A 23 24.59 -35.37 12.36
N ALA A 24 23.66 -35.98 13.10
CA ALA A 24 22.25 -36.05 12.70
C ALA A 24 21.44 -34.80 13.09
N VAL A 25 21.68 -34.24 14.27
CA VAL A 25 20.88 -33.15 14.84
C VAL A 25 21.19 -31.80 14.18
N ILE A 26 22.45 -31.51 13.86
CA ILE A 26 22.84 -30.24 13.21
C ILE A 26 22.10 -30.03 11.87
N PRO A 27 22.13 -30.95 10.89
CA PRO A 27 21.40 -30.76 9.65
C PRO A 27 19.88 -30.76 9.84
N LEU A 28 19.35 -31.49 10.84
CA LEU A 28 17.93 -31.46 11.17
C LEU A 28 17.48 -30.09 11.71
N LEU A 29 18.29 -29.47 12.56
CA LEU A 29 18.05 -28.10 13.05
C LEU A 29 18.13 -27.07 11.93
N GLN A 30 19.07 -27.24 11.00
CA GLN A 30 19.18 -26.39 9.80
C GLN A 30 17.94 -26.55 8.89
N LEU A 31 17.46 -27.78 8.69
CA LEU A 31 16.25 -28.05 7.92
C LEU A 31 15.02 -27.43 8.56
N LEU A 32 14.88 -27.52 9.89
CA LEU A 32 13.77 -26.91 10.63
C LEU A 32 13.80 -25.37 10.54
N ALA A 33 14.98 -24.77 10.65
CA ALA A 33 15.16 -23.33 10.47
C ALA A 33 14.79 -22.89 9.04
N ALA A 34 15.24 -23.63 8.02
CA ALA A 34 14.91 -23.37 6.63
C ALA A 34 13.41 -23.51 6.36
N ALA A 35 12.76 -24.54 6.90
CA ALA A 35 11.31 -24.73 6.79
C ALA A 35 10.52 -23.58 7.43
N GLY A 36 10.99 -23.06 8.57
CA GLY A 36 10.42 -21.87 9.21
C GLY A 36 10.50 -20.62 8.34
N VAL A 37 11.65 -20.37 7.70
CA VAL A 37 11.86 -19.25 6.77
C VAL A 37 10.97 -19.37 5.54
N LEU A 38 10.88 -20.56 4.94
CA LEU A 38 10.02 -20.83 3.78
C LEU A 38 8.53 -20.61 4.11
N THR A 39 8.09 -21.07 5.28
CA THR A 39 6.70 -20.89 5.73
C THR A 39 6.37 -19.42 5.99
N ALA A 40 7.31 -18.66 6.58
CA ALA A 40 7.15 -17.23 6.80
C ALA A 40 7.11 -16.45 5.46
N ALA A 41 7.96 -16.82 4.50
CA ALA A 41 7.97 -16.22 3.16
C ALA A 41 6.66 -16.48 2.42
N ALA A 42 6.19 -17.73 2.40
CA ALA A 42 4.92 -18.11 1.78
C ALA A 42 3.73 -17.35 2.40
N ARG A 43 3.73 -17.16 3.73
CA ARG A 43 2.67 -16.39 4.40
C ARG A 43 2.62 -14.92 3.95
N ARG A 44 3.78 -14.29 3.75
CA ARG A 44 3.85 -12.90 3.27
C ARG A 44 3.35 -12.76 1.85
N GLU A 45 3.69 -13.72 0.98
CA GLU A 45 3.23 -13.77 -0.40
C GLU A 45 1.71 -13.94 -0.49
N VAL A 46 1.13 -14.87 0.29
CA VAL A 46 -0.34 -15.02 0.37
C VAL A 46 -1.00 -13.75 0.90
N THR A 47 -0.38 -13.06 1.87
CA THR A 47 -0.90 -11.79 2.40
C THR A 47 -0.85 -10.69 1.34
N ALA A 48 0.24 -10.60 0.56
CA ALA A 48 0.37 -9.64 -0.53
C ALA A 48 -0.63 -9.93 -1.65
N LEU A 49 -0.90 -11.21 -1.94
CA LEU A 49 -1.92 -11.63 -2.89
C LEU A 49 -3.31 -11.21 -2.47
N ASN A 50 -3.69 -11.49 -1.22
CA ASN A 50 -4.99 -11.08 -0.70
C ASN A 50 -5.15 -9.55 -0.72
N PHE A 51 -4.09 -8.80 -0.42
CA PHE A 51 -4.10 -7.34 -0.52
C PHE A 51 -4.25 -6.85 -1.97
N ALA A 52 -3.53 -7.43 -2.92
CA ALA A 52 -3.67 -7.11 -4.34
C ALA A 52 -5.09 -7.43 -4.86
N GLN A 53 -5.69 -8.52 -4.37
CA GLN A 53 -7.07 -8.89 -4.68
C GLN A 53 -8.08 -7.90 -4.08
N GLU A 54 -7.89 -7.47 -2.83
CA GLU A 54 -8.72 -6.43 -2.20
C GLU A 54 -8.72 -5.14 -3.02
N LEU A 55 -7.53 -4.65 -3.41
CA LEU A 55 -7.38 -3.50 -4.29
C LEU A 55 -8.08 -3.71 -5.65
N MET A 56 -8.01 -4.92 -6.21
CA MET A 56 -8.73 -5.23 -7.44
C MET A 56 -10.24 -5.18 -7.29
N GLU A 57 -10.79 -5.72 -6.20
CA GLU A 57 -12.23 -5.67 -5.95
C GLU A 57 -12.72 -4.23 -5.74
N GLU A 58 -11.94 -3.41 -5.03
CA GLU A 58 -12.20 -1.97 -4.97
C GLU A 58 -12.22 -1.34 -6.37
N LEU A 59 -11.21 -1.62 -7.21
CA LEU A 59 -11.12 -1.06 -8.58
C LEU A 59 -12.23 -1.55 -9.51
N LYS A 60 -12.79 -2.74 -9.28
CA LYS A 60 -13.97 -3.21 -10.01
C LYS A 60 -15.19 -2.35 -9.71
N SER A 61 -15.34 -1.83 -8.49
CA SER A 61 -16.44 -0.94 -8.11
C SER A 61 -16.31 0.49 -8.69
N VAL A 62 -15.09 0.96 -8.96
CA VAL A 62 -14.84 2.29 -9.54
C VAL A 62 -15.40 2.39 -10.95
N THR A 63 -15.89 3.55 -11.40
CA THR A 63 -16.40 3.69 -12.78
C THR A 63 -15.24 3.72 -13.79
N SER A 64 -15.41 3.13 -14.98
CA SER A 64 -14.33 3.05 -15.99
C SER A 64 -13.76 4.41 -16.40
N GLY A 65 -14.57 5.47 -16.40
CA GLY A 65 -14.14 6.84 -16.70
C GLY A 65 -13.37 7.55 -15.57
N GLN A 66 -13.32 6.95 -14.38
CA GLN A 66 -12.59 7.49 -13.22
C GLN A 66 -11.18 6.91 -13.07
N ILE A 67 -10.82 5.90 -13.85
CA ILE A 67 -9.47 5.33 -13.90
C ILE A 67 -8.89 5.49 -15.30
N GLY A 68 -7.63 5.90 -15.44
CA GLY A 68 -7.07 6.11 -16.77
C GLY A 68 -5.58 6.45 -16.80
N ALA A 69 -5.07 6.58 -18.02
CA ALA A 69 -3.78 7.20 -18.27
C ALA A 69 -4.01 8.67 -18.65
N ALA A 70 -3.20 9.54 -18.08
CA ALA A 70 -3.19 10.96 -18.37
C ALA A 70 -2.68 11.23 -19.79
N ARG A 71 -3.02 12.40 -20.32
CA ARG A 71 -2.53 12.87 -21.62
C ARG A 71 -1.74 14.15 -21.43
N THR A 72 -0.98 14.52 -22.46
CA THR A 72 -0.23 15.78 -22.48
C THR A 72 -1.18 16.95 -22.21
N CYS A 73 -0.92 17.68 -21.13
CA CYS A 73 -1.63 18.89 -20.77
C CYS A 73 -0.93 20.09 -21.40
N THR A 74 -1.65 20.87 -22.19
CA THR A 74 -1.14 22.09 -22.87
C THR A 74 -1.60 23.36 -22.17
N GLU A 75 -2.40 23.21 -21.11
CA GLU A 75 -2.93 24.31 -20.32
C GLU A 75 -1.86 24.84 -19.36
N THR A 76 -1.83 26.16 -19.16
CA THR A 76 -0.94 26.79 -18.18
C THR A 76 -1.43 26.54 -16.75
N GLY A 77 -0.50 26.24 -15.84
CA GLY A 77 -0.74 26.02 -14.40
C GLY A 77 -0.25 24.66 -13.91
N ASP A 78 0.47 24.64 -12.80
CA ASP A 78 0.95 23.44 -12.10
C ASP A 78 -0.16 22.70 -11.33
N ASN A 79 -1.40 23.15 -11.45
CA ASN A 79 -2.59 22.57 -10.83
C ASN A 79 -3.55 21.96 -11.86
N LYS A 80 -3.14 21.84 -13.12
CA LYS A 80 -3.97 21.28 -14.20
C LYS A 80 -3.41 19.97 -14.70
N MET A 81 -4.30 19.10 -15.14
CA MET A 81 -3.95 17.82 -15.76
C MET A 81 -5.01 17.44 -16.77
N ARG A 82 -4.60 16.83 -17.90
CA ARG A 82 -5.51 16.32 -18.92
C ARG A 82 -5.75 14.83 -18.71
N LEU A 83 -7.01 14.46 -18.49
CA LEU A 83 -7.47 13.09 -18.27
C LEU A 83 -7.59 12.31 -19.60
N ALA A 84 -7.87 11.02 -19.50
CA ALA A 84 -8.10 10.14 -20.65
C ALA A 84 -9.28 10.63 -21.51
N CYS A 85 -9.30 10.22 -22.79
CA CYS A 85 -10.35 10.61 -23.75
C CYS A 85 -11.74 10.04 -23.40
N ASP A 86 -11.81 9.08 -22.51
CA ASP A 86 -13.04 8.46 -22.02
C ASP A 86 -13.32 8.81 -20.55
N ALA A 87 -12.63 9.84 -20.01
CA ALA A 87 -12.91 10.34 -18.67
C ALA A 87 -14.41 10.68 -18.54
N GLY A 88 -15.03 10.18 -17.48
CA GLY A 88 -16.46 10.33 -17.23
C GLY A 88 -16.80 11.71 -16.65
N ASP A 89 -17.98 11.79 -16.04
CA ASP A 89 -18.38 12.96 -15.26
C ASP A 89 -17.60 13.02 -13.96
N ILE A 90 -16.64 13.95 -13.89
CA ILE A 90 -15.80 14.15 -12.72
C ILE A 90 -16.45 15.17 -11.80
N LYS A 91 -16.66 14.80 -10.53
CA LYS A 91 -17.30 15.67 -9.55
C LYS A 91 -16.25 16.53 -8.85
N ILE A 92 -16.62 17.78 -8.60
CA ILE A 92 -15.84 18.65 -7.72
C ILE A 92 -15.86 18.05 -6.32
N ASN A 93 -14.74 18.17 -5.60
CA ASN A 93 -14.43 17.56 -4.31
C ASN A 93 -14.08 16.08 -4.32
N ASP A 94 -14.16 15.40 -5.47
CA ASP A 94 -13.53 14.08 -5.62
C ASP A 94 -12.01 14.22 -5.48
N LEU A 95 -11.36 13.11 -5.14
CA LEU A 95 -9.91 13.05 -5.03
C LEU A 95 -9.34 12.38 -6.26
N ILE A 96 -8.23 12.90 -6.76
CA ILE A 96 -7.44 12.28 -7.81
C ILE A 96 -6.11 11.80 -7.22
N LEU A 97 -5.88 10.49 -7.32
CA LEU A 97 -4.62 9.81 -7.03
C LEU A 97 -3.83 9.64 -8.33
N ILE A 98 -2.53 9.92 -8.27
CA ILE A 98 -1.59 9.49 -9.30
C ILE A 98 -0.99 8.16 -8.87
N THR A 99 -1.42 7.09 -9.54
CA THR A 99 -1.16 5.71 -9.13
C THR A 99 0.10 5.13 -9.76
N ALA A 100 0.68 5.82 -10.75
CA ALA A 100 1.91 5.45 -11.44
C ALA A 100 2.44 6.60 -12.29
N GLY A 101 3.73 6.58 -12.62
CA GLY A 101 4.35 7.50 -13.58
C GLY A 101 4.80 8.82 -12.95
N ARG A 102 4.95 9.88 -13.76
CA ARG A 102 5.34 11.19 -13.20
C ARG A 102 4.29 11.66 -12.20
N GLY A 103 4.74 12.06 -11.02
CA GLY A 103 3.85 12.49 -9.95
C GLY A 103 3.20 11.37 -9.15
N GLU A 104 3.62 10.12 -9.33
CA GLU A 104 3.18 8.98 -8.53
C GLU A 104 3.21 9.25 -7.02
N GLY A 105 2.15 8.80 -6.35
CA GLY A 105 1.93 9.00 -4.91
C GLY A 105 1.32 10.36 -4.56
N GLN A 106 1.18 11.29 -5.50
CA GLN A 106 0.47 12.53 -5.23
C GLN A 106 -1.05 12.33 -5.26
N VAL A 107 -1.71 13.03 -4.35
CA VAL A 107 -3.16 13.11 -4.28
C VAL A 107 -3.59 14.53 -4.16
N ARG A 108 -4.61 14.90 -4.90
CA ARG A 108 -5.19 16.24 -4.83
C ARG A 108 -6.70 16.20 -4.88
N LYS A 109 -7.31 17.21 -4.26
CA LYS A 109 -8.73 17.44 -4.34
C LYS A 109 -9.04 18.12 -5.68
N ILE A 110 -10.06 17.65 -6.37
CA ILE A 110 -10.53 18.25 -7.61
C ILE A 110 -11.33 19.50 -7.26
N THR A 111 -10.86 20.65 -7.75
CA THR A 111 -11.46 21.97 -7.55
C THR A 111 -12.22 22.46 -8.78
N GLY A 112 -11.97 21.87 -9.95
CA GLY A 112 -12.70 22.15 -11.18
C GLY A 112 -12.51 21.06 -12.24
N TYR A 113 -13.44 20.97 -13.18
CA TYR A 113 -13.37 20.07 -14.32
C TYR A 113 -13.97 20.69 -15.57
N ASN A 114 -13.21 20.72 -16.67
CA ASN A 114 -13.68 21.06 -18.01
C ASN A 114 -13.85 19.77 -18.81
N ALA A 115 -15.10 19.35 -19.02
CA ALA A 115 -15.45 18.12 -19.71
C ALA A 115 -15.10 18.14 -21.21
N SER A 116 -15.16 19.30 -21.88
CA SER A 116 -14.86 19.40 -23.32
C SER A 116 -13.37 19.17 -23.61
N GLY A 117 -12.49 19.64 -22.71
CA GLY A 117 -11.04 19.43 -22.80
C GLY A 117 -10.49 18.28 -21.96
N GLN A 118 -11.36 17.65 -21.14
CA GLN A 118 -11.00 16.67 -20.10
C GLN A 118 -9.89 17.18 -19.18
N ILE A 119 -9.97 18.46 -18.83
CA ILE A 119 -9.00 19.13 -17.96
C ILE A 119 -9.54 19.14 -16.54
N VAL A 120 -8.79 18.52 -15.62
CA VAL A 120 -9.04 18.65 -14.20
C VAL A 120 -8.15 19.75 -13.62
N THR A 121 -8.72 20.55 -12.74
CA THR A 121 -8.01 21.51 -11.90
C THR A 121 -8.03 21.00 -10.47
N VAL A 122 -6.89 21.04 -9.79
CA VAL A 122 -6.73 20.46 -8.47
C VAL A 122 -6.25 21.48 -7.43
N GLY A 123 -6.45 21.14 -6.15
CA GLY A 123 -5.98 21.89 -5.00
C GLY A 123 -5.48 20.95 -3.90
N PRO A 124 -4.30 21.20 -3.29
CA PRO A 124 -3.27 22.18 -3.69
C PRO A 124 -2.67 21.89 -5.09
N ALA A 125 -1.78 22.74 -5.60
CA ALA A 125 -1.06 22.47 -6.85
C ALA A 125 -0.22 21.19 -6.76
N TRP A 126 0.15 20.60 -7.90
CA TRP A 126 1.09 19.48 -7.92
C TRP A 126 2.46 19.93 -7.41
N ASP A 127 3.22 19.02 -6.82
CA ASP A 127 4.57 19.31 -6.32
C ASP A 127 5.45 19.79 -7.49
N THR A 128 6.31 20.79 -7.22
CA THR A 128 7.25 21.33 -8.21
C THR A 128 8.09 20.21 -8.84
N ASP A 129 8.24 20.24 -10.16
CA ASP A 129 8.89 19.23 -10.99
C ASP A 129 8.27 17.82 -11.01
N ARG A 130 7.22 17.57 -10.21
CA ARG A 130 6.52 16.28 -10.18
C ARG A 130 5.08 16.38 -10.71
N ALA A 131 4.74 17.44 -11.44
CA ALA A 131 3.44 17.55 -12.10
C ALA A 131 3.16 16.34 -13.03
N PRO A 132 1.96 15.74 -13.00
CA PRO A 132 1.60 14.63 -13.88
C PRO A 132 1.70 14.97 -15.36
N ASP A 133 2.16 14.01 -16.17
CA ASP A 133 2.29 14.11 -17.62
C ASP A 133 1.65 12.90 -18.32
N ASN A 134 1.96 12.67 -19.60
CA ASN A 134 1.39 11.54 -20.35
C ASN A 134 1.89 10.15 -19.92
N SER A 135 2.84 10.06 -18.99
CA SER A 135 3.26 8.81 -18.35
C SER A 135 2.43 8.50 -17.09
N SER A 136 1.65 9.46 -16.61
CA SER A 136 0.95 9.35 -15.33
C SER A 136 -0.33 8.53 -15.47
N HIS A 137 -0.56 7.61 -14.53
CA HIS A 137 -1.85 6.93 -14.38
C HIS A 137 -2.58 7.49 -13.19
N TYR A 138 -3.90 7.53 -13.28
CA TYR A 138 -4.73 8.13 -12.25
C TYR A 138 -5.92 7.27 -11.87
N LEU A 139 -6.36 7.49 -10.64
CA LEU A 139 -7.60 6.99 -10.08
C LEU A 139 -8.33 8.15 -9.44
N ILE A 140 -9.57 8.39 -9.84
CA ILE A 140 -10.46 9.35 -9.23
C ILE A 140 -11.42 8.58 -8.32
N CYS A 141 -11.44 8.96 -7.04
CA CYS A 141 -12.34 8.36 -6.08
C CYS A 141 -13.27 9.42 -5.50
N GLY A 142 -14.55 9.05 -5.38
CA GLY A 142 -15.52 9.85 -4.65
C GLY A 142 -15.12 9.99 -3.20
N ASN A 143 -15.43 11.14 -2.60
CA ASN A 143 -15.20 11.39 -1.19
C ASN A 143 -15.93 10.30 -0.35
N GLY A 144 -15.18 9.34 0.20
CA GLY A 144 -15.70 8.27 1.06
C GLY A 144 -15.72 6.85 0.49
N GLN A 145 -15.25 6.60 -0.75
CA GLN A 145 -15.29 5.25 -1.35
C GLN A 145 -13.97 4.47 -1.27
N VAL A 146 -12.85 5.14 -0.95
CA VAL A 146 -11.50 4.55 -0.82
C VAL A 146 -10.75 5.13 0.41
N LEU A 147 -11.49 5.81 1.29
CA LEU A 147 -10.96 6.46 2.50
C LEU A 147 -11.11 5.50 3.68
N THR A 148 -10.05 5.33 4.46
CA THR A 148 -10.09 4.51 5.68
C THR A 148 -10.71 5.30 6.84
N GLY A 149 -10.60 6.65 6.82
CA GLY A 149 -11.27 7.52 7.78
C GLY A 149 -10.95 9.00 7.65
N ALA A 150 -11.52 9.81 8.54
CA ALA A 150 -11.21 11.23 8.72
C ALA A 150 -10.26 11.43 9.90
N VAL A 151 -9.28 12.31 9.73
CA VAL A 151 -8.33 12.69 10.78
C VAL A 151 -9.09 13.35 11.93
N GLN A 152 -8.79 12.97 13.17
CA GLN A 152 -9.40 13.55 14.39
C GLN A 152 -8.56 14.70 14.99
N GLY A 153 -7.33 14.84 14.49
CA GLY A 153 -6.34 15.79 14.96
C GLY A 153 -4.95 15.25 14.63
N SER A 154 -3.92 16.08 14.67
CA SER A 154 -2.55 15.62 14.41
C SER A 154 -1.56 16.47 15.21
N SER A 155 -0.32 16.02 15.29
CA SER A 155 0.85 16.82 15.68
C SER A 155 1.90 16.73 14.57
N ALA A 156 3.09 17.33 14.73
CA ALA A 156 4.15 17.20 13.73
C ALA A 156 4.48 15.73 13.39
N GLY A 157 4.54 14.83 14.38
CA GLY A 157 4.95 13.43 14.20
C GLY A 157 3.85 12.40 14.48
N THR A 158 2.60 12.83 14.67
CA THR A 158 1.49 11.93 14.96
C THR A 158 0.23 12.32 14.21
N VAL A 159 -0.70 11.38 14.08
CA VAL A 159 -2.02 11.61 13.51
C VAL A 159 -3.06 10.78 14.29
N GLY A 160 -4.14 11.43 14.69
CA GLY A 160 -5.31 10.82 15.28
C GLY A 160 -6.21 10.28 14.16
N LEU A 161 -6.44 8.97 14.19
CA LEU A 161 -7.28 8.25 13.25
C LEU A 161 -8.74 8.23 13.72
N ALA A 162 -9.65 7.78 12.87
CA ALA A 162 -11.07 7.72 13.17
C ALA A 162 -11.36 6.85 14.41
N CYS A 163 -12.41 7.19 15.15
CA CYS A 163 -12.71 6.55 16.45
C CYS A 163 -13.05 5.05 16.33
N ASN A 164 -13.51 4.61 15.17
CA ASN A 164 -13.86 3.22 14.86
C ASN A 164 -12.65 2.38 14.38
N GLU A 165 -11.45 2.95 14.35
CA GLU A 165 -10.24 2.24 13.96
C GLU A 165 -9.85 1.15 14.96
N ASN A 166 -8.99 0.22 14.54
CA ASN A 166 -8.65 -0.95 15.34
C ASN A 166 -8.20 -0.59 16.77
N SER A 167 -8.68 -1.32 17.79
CA SER A 167 -8.36 -1.06 19.20
C SER A 167 -7.10 -1.74 19.71
N LYS A 168 -6.44 -2.54 18.87
CA LYS A 168 -5.20 -3.23 19.22
C LYS A 168 -4.00 -2.31 19.01
N ASN A 169 -3.14 -2.22 20.02
CA ASN A 169 -1.86 -1.54 19.88
C ASN A 169 -1.04 -2.16 18.74
N ASP A 170 -0.35 -1.29 18.01
CA ASP A 170 0.52 -1.62 16.88
C ASP A 170 -0.14 -2.38 15.73
N PHE A 171 -1.48 -2.39 15.65
CA PHE A 171 -2.19 -3.01 14.53
C PHE A 171 -1.75 -2.43 13.17
N TYR A 172 -1.52 -1.12 13.12
CA TYR A 172 -1.05 -0.40 11.93
C TYR A 172 0.46 -0.15 11.92
N ARG A 173 1.25 -0.81 12.78
CA ARG A 173 2.71 -0.72 12.69
C ARG A 173 3.19 -1.19 11.31
N ASP A 174 4.10 -0.43 10.72
CA ASP A 174 4.65 -0.60 9.37
C ASP A 174 3.66 -0.37 8.21
N TYR A 175 2.42 0.06 8.50
CA TYR A 175 1.52 0.56 7.46
C TYR A 175 1.97 1.94 7.00
N PHE A 176 1.52 2.31 5.82
CA PHE A 176 1.61 3.68 5.33
C PHE A 176 0.27 4.37 5.51
N ILE A 177 0.33 5.64 5.92
CA ILE A 177 -0.80 6.55 5.93
C ILE A 177 -0.59 7.61 4.87
N MET A 178 -1.62 7.83 4.06
CA MET A 178 -1.70 8.92 3.09
C MET A 178 -2.80 9.88 3.50
N ILE A 179 -2.52 11.18 3.52
CA ILE A 179 -3.58 12.19 3.61
C ILE A 179 -4.17 12.36 2.22
N ALA A 180 -5.37 11.83 2.03
CA ALA A 180 -6.06 11.76 0.76
C ALA A 180 -6.79 13.08 0.43
N GLY A 181 -7.20 13.87 1.42
CA GLY A 181 -7.89 15.15 1.19
C GLY A 181 -7.80 16.08 2.38
N GLY A 182 -8.16 17.34 2.20
CA GLY A 182 -8.10 18.39 3.23
C GLY A 182 -6.70 18.97 3.43
N LYS A 183 -6.40 19.50 4.61
CA LYS A 183 -5.10 20.07 4.93
C LYS A 183 -4.02 18.98 4.91
N GLY A 184 -2.86 19.27 4.33
CA GLY A 184 -1.78 18.29 4.22
C GLY A 184 -2.03 17.15 3.21
N ALA A 185 -3.04 17.27 2.34
CA ALA A 185 -3.31 16.30 1.27
C ALA A 185 -2.09 16.04 0.37
N GLY A 186 -1.92 14.78 -0.02
CA GLY A 186 -0.81 14.30 -0.84
C GLY A 186 0.41 13.82 -0.05
N GLN A 187 0.48 14.05 1.27
CA GLN A 187 1.57 13.54 2.08
C GLN A 187 1.36 12.08 2.47
N VAL A 188 2.45 11.31 2.41
CA VAL A 188 2.51 9.90 2.81
C VAL A 188 3.55 9.75 3.92
N ARG A 189 3.25 8.96 4.95
CA ARG A 189 4.17 8.67 6.06
C ARG A 189 4.06 7.20 6.48
N ARG A 190 5.18 6.58 6.86
CA ARG A 190 5.18 5.24 7.48
C ARG A 190 4.81 5.35 8.96
N ILE A 191 3.94 4.48 9.43
CA ILE A 191 3.54 4.37 10.84
C ILE A 191 4.56 3.48 11.57
N THR A 192 5.21 4.03 12.61
CA THR A 192 6.21 3.32 13.42
C THR A 192 5.63 2.75 14.70
N ALA A 193 4.54 3.31 15.20
CA ALA A 193 3.78 2.80 16.33
C ALA A 193 2.31 3.23 16.24
N TYR A 194 1.42 2.47 16.87
CA TYR A 194 0.00 2.83 16.93
C TYR A 194 -0.58 2.52 18.31
N ASN A 195 -1.19 3.51 18.95
CA ASN A 195 -1.94 3.31 20.19
C ASN A 195 -3.41 3.06 19.86
N GLY A 196 -3.86 1.83 20.07
CA GLY A 196 -5.23 1.41 19.78
C GLY A 196 -6.27 1.93 20.76
N GLY A 197 -5.85 2.35 21.96
CA GLY A 197 -6.72 3.00 22.93
C GLY A 197 -7.04 4.45 22.54
N THR A 198 -6.04 5.20 22.08
CA THR A 198 -6.19 6.62 21.69
C THR A 198 -6.37 6.83 20.18
N LYS A 199 -6.36 5.76 19.38
CA LYS A 199 -6.38 5.79 17.90
C LYS A 199 -5.29 6.68 17.30
N THR A 200 -4.13 6.75 17.96
CA THR A 200 -3.05 7.65 17.53
C THR A 200 -1.95 6.85 16.85
N ALA A 201 -1.65 7.20 15.60
CA ALA A 201 -0.51 6.69 14.86
C ALA A 201 0.69 7.63 15.02
N THR A 202 1.85 7.05 15.36
CA THR A 202 3.15 7.70 15.38
C THR A 202 3.85 7.46 14.06
N LEU A 203 4.47 8.50 13.51
CA LEU A 203 5.01 8.51 12.17
C LEU A 203 6.54 8.43 12.21
N GLY A 204 7.13 7.84 11.16
CA GLY A 204 8.58 7.80 10.98
C GLY A 204 9.20 9.16 10.60
N GLU A 205 8.39 10.06 10.04
CA GLU A 205 8.80 11.40 9.62
C GLU A 205 7.68 12.41 9.93
N ASN A 206 8.05 13.65 10.21
CA ASN A 206 7.09 14.71 10.51
C ASN A 206 6.29 15.13 9.27
N TRP A 207 5.06 15.61 9.45
CA TRP A 207 4.30 16.28 8.40
C TRP A 207 4.99 17.58 7.99
N SER A 208 5.11 17.80 6.68
CA SER A 208 5.54 19.07 6.09
C SER A 208 4.41 20.11 6.16
N ASN A 209 3.17 19.67 5.96
CA ASN A 209 1.96 20.47 6.20
C ASN A 209 0.99 19.69 7.08
N GLN A 210 0.82 20.11 8.32
CA GLN A 210 0.10 19.32 9.32
C GLN A 210 -1.41 19.15 8.97
N PRO A 211 -1.92 17.90 8.84
CA PRO A 211 -3.35 17.65 8.57
C PRO A 211 -4.22 18.00 9.77
N ASP A 212 -5.48 18.33 9.52
CA ASP A 212 -6.46 18.70 10.55
C ASP A 212 -7.76 17.89 10.44
N ALA A 213 -8.78 18.23 11.23
CA ALA A 213 -10.07 17.50 11.25
C ALA A 213 -10.87 17.56 9.93
N THR A 214 -10.47 18.41 8.98
CA THR A 214 -11.04 18.44 7.62
C THR A 214 -10.35 17.46 6.67
N SER A 215 -9.33 16.76 7.18
CA SER A 215 -8.44 15.92 6.39
C SER A 215 -8.90 14.47 6.41
N PHE A 216 -8.75 13.81 5.28
CA PHE A 216 -9.10 12.40 5.11
C PHE A 216 -7.85 11.57 4.88
N TYR A 217 -7.83 10.32 5.32
CA TYR A 217 -6.67 9.45 5.15
C TYR A 217 -7.02 8.09 4.57
N ARG A 218 -5.98 7.45 4.02
CA ARG A 218 -5.97 6.05 3.60
C ARG A 218 -4.82 5.31 4.27
N LEU A 219 -5.10 4.11 4.77
CA LEU A 219 -4.11 3.17 5.30
C LEU A 219 -3.88 2.03 4.32
N TYR A 220 -2.63 1.61 4.16
CA TYR A 220 -2.28 0.44 3.36
C TYR A 220 -1.05 -0.26 3.91
N ARG A 221 -1.07 -1.60 3.83
CA ARG A 221 -0.03 -2.46 4.41
C ARG A 221 1.23 -2.53 3.57
N TYR A 222 1.06 -2.58 2.24
CA TYR A 222 2.15 -2.68 1.29
C TYR A 222 2.05 -1.52 0.31
N GLN A 223 3.21 -1.06 -0.16
CA GLN A 223 3.23 -0.15 -1.30
C GLN A 223 2.63 -0.86 -2.51
N TYR A 224 1.88 -0.12 -3.31
CA TYR A 224 1.26 -0.65 -4.51
C TYR A 224 1.25 0.40 -5.60
N LYS A 225 1.16 -0.07 -6.84
CA LYS A 225 1.08 0.71 -8.06
C LYS A 225 -0.10 0.20 -8.87
N ILE A 226 -0.91 1.11 -9.42
CA ILE A 226 -2.02 0.77 -10.31
C ILE A 226 -1.73 1.38 -11.67
N GLU A 227 -1.63 0.53 -12.68
CA GLU A 227 -1.28 0.91 -14.05
C GLU A 227 -2.43 0.55 -14.99
N VAL A 228 -2.69 1.41 -15.96
CA VAL A 228 -3.59 1.11 -17.07
C VAL A 228 -2.72 0.74 -18.27
N LEU A 229 -2.52 -0.55 -18.50
CA LEU A 229 -1.59 -1.08 -19.51
C LEU A 229 -2.09 -0.87 -20.94
N ALA A 230 -3.42 -0.96 -21.11
CA ALA A 230 -4.08 -0.72 -22.38
C ALA A 230 -5.42 -0.04 -22.10
N ALA A 231 -5.77 0.95 -22.92
CA ALA A 231 -7.05 1.63 -22.84
C ALA A 231 -7.62 1.84 -24.25
N THR A 232 -8.71 1.13 -24.54
CA THR A 232 -9.61 1.43 -25.65
C THR A 232 -10.87 2.09 -25.09
N ILE A 233 -11.71 2.65 -25.97
CA ILE A 233 -12.95 3.35 -25.57
C ILE A 233 -13.87 2.45 -24.72
N ASN A 234 -13.84 1.13 -24.92
CA ASN A 234 -14.76 0.19 -24.27
C ASN A 234 -14.09 -0.78 -23.31
N LEU A 235 -12.76 -0.87 -23.30
CA LEU A 235 -12.02 -1.85 -22.51
C LEU A 235 -10.70 -1.26 -22.02
N LYS A 236 -10.44 -1.39 -20.72
CA LYS A 236 -9.17 -1.06 -20.08
C LYS A 236 -8.57 -2.32 -19.45
N THR A 237 -7.28 -2.53 -19.64
CA THR A 237 -6.50 -3.55 -18.90
C THR A 237 -5.79 -2.85 -17.75
N ILE A 238 -6.18 -3.19 -16.53
CA ILE A 238 -5.63 -2.62 -15.30
C ILE A 238 -4.70 -3.63 -14.66
N LYS A 239 -3.48 -3.22 -14.31
CA LYS A 239 -2.51 -4.00 -13.54
C LYS A 239 -2.36 -3.40 -12.16
N VAL A 240 -2.54 -4.21 -11.13
CA VAL A 240 -2.24 -3.87 -9.74
C VAL A 240 -0.94 -4.58 -9.38
N THR A 241 0.08 -3.81 -9.00
CA THR A 241 1.38 -4.34 -8.55
C THR A 241 1.53 -4.02 -7.06
N THR A 242 1.78 -5.02 -6.23
CA THR A 242 2.06 -4.89 -4.79
C THR A 242 3.51 -5.24 -4.50
N TYR A 243 4.18 -4.40 -3.72
CA TYR A 243 5.58 -4.58 -3.32
C TYR A 243 5.63 -5.06 -1.87
N TYR A 244 6.21 -6.24 -1.64
CA TYR A 244 6.24 -6.86 -0.31
C TYR A 244 7.64 -7.37 0.07
N PRO A 245 8.01 -7.30 1.36
CA PRO A 245 9.32 -7.74 1.81
C PRO A 245 9.40 -9.27 1.91
N ALA A 246 10.37 -9.87 1.21
CA ALA A 246 10.70 -11.29 1.23
C ALA A 246 12.17 -11.49 1.67
N GLY A 247 12.39 -11.57 2.98
CA GLY A 247 13.74 -11.48 3.54
C GLY A 247 14.30 -10.07 3.39
N ASP A 248 15.52 -9.96 2.85
CA ASP A 248 16.21 -8.68 2.58
C ASP A 248 15.85 -8.06 1.23
N LEU A 249 15.04 -8.76 0.42
CA LEU A 249 14.62 -8.31 -0.91
C LEU A 249 13.16 -7.83 -0.88
N VAL A 250 12.85 -6.87 -1.74
CA VAL A 250 11.47 -6.52 -2.07
C VAL A 250 11.08 -7.34 -3.30
N LYS A 251 9.97 -8.08 -3.20
CA LYS A 251 9.36 -8.78 -4.33
C LYS A 251 8.12 -8.04 -4.80
N GLU A 252 7.80 -8.25 -6.07
CA GLU A 252 6.63 -7.69 -6.72
C GLU A 252 5.63 -8.82 -6.99
N LEU A 253 4.36 -8.56 -6.70
CA LEU A 253 3.25 -9.40 -7.10
C LEU A 253 2.29 -8.56 -7.95
N SER A 254 1.95 -9.04 -9.14
CA SER A 254 1.06 -8.33 -10.06
C SER A 254 -0.17 -9.15 -10.38
N LEU A 255 -1.32 -8.49 -10.39
CA LEU A 255 -2.58 -9.03 -10.91
C LEU A 255 -3.07 -8.14 -12.04
N THR A 256 -3.70 -8.71 -13.07
CA THR A 256 -4.34 -7.97 -14.16
C THR A 256 -5.84 -8.22 -14.24
N THR A 257 -6.63 -7.19 -14.54
CA THR A 257 -8.07 -7.32 -14.77
C THR A 257 -8.52 -6.45 -15.95
N GLU A 258 -9.59 -6.88 -16.59
CA GLU A 258 -10.25 -6.17 -17.67
C GLU A 258 -11.45 -5.40 -17.14
N LYS A 259 -11.55 -4.13 -17.53
CA LYS A 259 -12.65 -3.25 -17.14
C LYS A 259 -13.34 -2.71 -18.37
N HIS A 260 -14.59 -3.13 -18.53
CA HIS A 260 -15.46 -2.64 -19.59
C HIS A 260 -16.10 -1.32 -19.21
N LYS A 261 -16.26 -0.45 -20.21
CA LYS A 261 -17.19 0.67 -20.11
C LYS A 261 -18.62 0.10 -20.15
N ARG A 262 -19.33 0.21 -19.03
CA ARG A 262 -20.76 -0.11 -18.97
C ARG A 262 -21.58 1.02 -19.59
#